data_AF-A0A7S1HD82-F1
#
_entry.id   AF-A0A7S1HD82-F1
#
_cell.length_a   1.000
_cell.length_b   1.000
_cell.length_c   1.000
_cell.angle_alpha   90.00
_cell.angle_beta   90.00
_cell.angle_gamma   90.00
#
_symmetry.space_group_name_H-M   'P 1'
#
loop_
_entity.id
_entity.type
_entity.pdbx_description
1 polymer ?
#
loop_
_entity_poly.entity_id
_entity_poly.type
_entity_poly.pdbx_seq_one_letter_code
_entity_poly.pdbx_strand_id
1 'polypeptide(L)'
;GGGRRPRLDYLEHVLVPLEMYNDACYCALNALGRRHLYREIECEAFLCVEEMAKMCARRLYVHFKVLASYSLLSGTYKDHLPPSDVPAVNASQGALSSRAVEVLLRLGHCNILGQTFQFTREVCGRIQHLIRKSLKYAVLRYEAAGLSASIELSLLIENTRLAHSLLCEAGAQLVDFDAIWNKVNQATDLTSFSSRLVKVTLVELTVDLWPNTVYHHASSAFLRPPSTFVPPHTRDEERAALRAFEAKNLLEPDDMAMLLFGNKPLSRALCPPPSQSDKDAVVFTPRHASALIAVLGHESIPPLLQHCQQRGVDMMRGMVIPYIQKVRE
;
A
#
# COMPACT_ATOMS: atom_id res chain seq x y z
N GLY A 1 -17.10 15.44 -14.82
CA GLY A 1 -16.46 15.81 -16.09
C GLY A 1 -15.51 14.71 -16.49
N GLY A 2 -15.87 13.92 -17.50
CA GLY A 2 -15.10 12.75 -17.92
C GLY A 2 -13.97 13.15 -18.86
N GLY A 3 -12.76 13.28 -18.34
CA GLY A 3 -11.57 13.27 -19.17
C GLY A 3 -11.49 11.91 -19.87
N ARG A 4 -11.58 11.91 -21.21
CA ARG A 4 -11.36 10.70 -22.02
C ARG A 4 -9.98 10.14 -21.69
N ARG A 5 -9.93 9.08 -20.89
CA ARG A 5 -8.70 8.31 -20.67
C ARG A 5 -8.29 7.70 -22.02
N PRO A 6 -7.03 7.86 -22.47
CA PRO A 6 -6.62 7.41 -23.78
C PRO A 6 -6.82 5.90 -23.92
N ARG A 7 -7.44 5.47 -25.03
CA ARG A 7 -7.66 4.06 -25.36
C ARG A 7 -6.31 3.37 -25.52
N LEU A 8 -6.16 2.23 -24.84
CA LEU A 8 -4.90 1.47 -24.72
C LEU A 8 -4.58 0.61 -25.95
N ASP A 9 -5.42 0.62 -26.99
CA ASP A 9 -5.19 -0.09 -28.27
C ASP A 9 -3.93 0.41 -29.00
N TYR A 10 -3.39 1.57 -28.61
CA TYR A 10 -2.19 2.18 -29.21
C TYR A 10 -0.89 1.94 -28.41
N LEU A 11 -0.90 1.12 -27.35
CA LEU A 11 0.32 0.85 -26.56
C LEU A 11 1.43 0.20 -27.39
N GLU A 12 1.07 -0.56 -28.42
CA GLU A 12 2.01 -1.13 -29.40
C GLU A 12 2.75 -0.06 -30.20
N HIS A 13 2.18 1.14 -30.30
CA HIS A 13 2.71 2.28 -31.03
C HIS A 13 3.17 3.42 -30.13
N VAL A 14 3.22 3.23 -28.81
CA VAL A 14 3.58 4.29 -27.85
C VAL A 14 4.97 4.88 -28.11
N LEU A 15 5.87 4.10 -28.71
CA LEU A 15 7.21 4.53 -29.05
C LEU A 15 7.31 5.25 -30.41
N VAL A 16 6.33 5.07 -31.31
CA VAL A 16 6.36 5.64 -32.66
C VAL A 16 6.42 7.18 -32.64
N PRO A 17 5.62 7.88 -31.81
CA PRO A 17 5.75 9.34 -31.69
C PRO A 17 7.12 9.80 -31.19
N LEU A 18 7.83 8.98 -30.42
CA LEU A 18 9.17 9.33 -29.91
C LEU A 18 10.24 9.30 -31.01
N GLU A 19 10.01 8.59 -32.11
CA GLU A 19 10.91 8.59 -33.27
C GLU A 19 10.96 9.96 -33.95
N MET A 20 9.91 10.79 -33.81
CA MET A 20 9.90 12.17 -34.34
C MET A 20 11.03 13.04 -33.75
N TYR A 21 11.49 12.72 -32.53
CA TYR A 21 12.65 13.40 -31.94
C TYR A 21 13.94 13.14 -32.71
N ASN A 22 14.08 11.94 -33.32
CA ASN A 22 15.24 11.63 -34.15
C ASN A 22 15.28 12.51 -35.41
N ASP A 23 14.13 12.68 -36.07
CA ASP A 23 13.99 13.55 -37.25
C ASP A 23 14.20 15.04 -36.90
N ALA A 24 13.65 15.48 -35.76
CA ALA A 24 13.81 16.83 -35.27
C ALA A 24 15.28 17.16 -34.98
N CYS A 25 16.01 16.24 -34.34
CA CYS A 25 17.44 16.38 -34.08
C CYS A 25 18.29 16.37 -35.35
N TYR A 26 17.95 15.51 -36.33
CA TYR A 26 18.61 15.52 -37.63
C TYR A 26 18.45 16.88 -38.32
N CYS A 27 17.23 17.44 -38.34
CA CYS A 27 16.96 18.76 -38.89
C CYS A 27 17.72 19.87 -38.15
N ALA A 28 17.76 19.82 -36.81
CA ALA A 28 18.45 20.82 -36.00
C ALA A 28 19.97 20.87 -36.28
N LEU A 29 20.60 19.72 -36.49
CA LEU A 29 22.03 19.60 -36.76
C LEU A 29 22.37 19.87 -38.24
N ASN A 30 21.64 19.25 -39.17
CA ASN A 30 22.03 19.21 -40.59
C ASN A 30 21.33 20.28 -41.45
N ALA A 31 20.10 20.66 -41.14
CA ALA A 31 19.38 21.68 -41.90
C ALA A 31 19.56 23.08 -41.28
N LEU A 32 19.48 23.20 -39.96
CA LEU A 32 19.53 24.49 -39.26
C LEU A 32 20.92 24.86 -38.74
N GLY A 33 21.80 23.87 -38.50
CA GLY A 33 23.15 24.10 -37.98
C GLY A 33 23.20 24.73 -36.58
N ARG A 34 22.16 24.55 -35.76
CA ARG A 34 22.03 25.20 -34.44
C ARG A 34 22.17 24.19 -33.30
N ARG A 35 23.30 24.25 -32.59
CA ARG A 35 23.59 23.38 -31.43
C ARG A 35 22.66 23.58 -30.22
N HIS A 36 22.12 24.79 -30.02
CA HIS A 36 21.22 25.06 -28.90
C HIS A 36 19.87 24.35 -29.08
N LEU A 37 19.33 24.37 -30.31
CA LEU A 37 18.09 23.65 -30.64
C LEU A 37 18.24 22.14 -30.39
N TYR A 38 19.37 21.55 -30.79
CA TYR A 38 19.64 20.14 -30.50
C TYR A 38 19.57 19.84 -29.00
N ARG A 39 20.20 20.68 -28.15
CA ARG A 39 20.17 20.48 -26.70
C ARG A 39 18.77 20.64 -26.11
N GLU A 40 17.98 21.58 -26.61
CA GLU A 40 16.59 21.75 -26.16
C GLU A 40 15.74 20.52 -26.52
N ILE A 41 15.86 20.03 -27.76
CA ILE A 41 15.15 18.83 -28.22
C ILE A 41 15.61 17.59 -27.43
N GLU A 42 16.91 17.45 -27.15
CA GLU A 42 17.46 16.37 -26.32
C GLU A 42 16.89 16.38 -24.91
N CYS A 43 16.86 17.54 -24.25
CA CYS A 43 16.27 17.70 -22.93
C CYS A 43 14.77 17.37 -22.91
N GLU A 44 14.02 17.83 -23.92
CA GLU A 44 12.58 17.56 -24.04
C GLU A 44 12.31 16.07 -24.25
N ALA A 45 13.04 15.42 -25.17
CA ALA A 45 12.90 13.99 -25.44
C ALA A 45 13.13 13.15 -24.18
N PHE A 46 14.18 13.48 -23.41
CA PHE A 46 14.46 12.81 -22.14
C PHE A 46 13.32 12.97 -21.14
N LEU A 47 12.82 14.19 -20.95
CA LEU A 47 11.70 14.46 -20.03
C LEU A 47 10.43 13.69 -20.45
N CYS A 48 10.14 13.64 -21.75
CA CYS A 48 8.99 12.90 -22.29
C CYS A 48 9.10 11.39 -22.03
N VAL A 49 10.29 10.80 -22.23
CA VAL A 49 10.53 9.37 -21.94
C VAL A 49 10.36 9.08 -20.44
N GLU A 50 10.89 9.94 -19.57
CA GLU A 50 10.75 9.78 -18.12
C GLU A 50 9.29 9.86 -17.66
N GLU A 51 8.54 10.84 -18.15
CA GLU A 51 7.12 11.00 -17.80
C GLU A 51 6.28 9.85 -18.36
N MET A 52 6.59 9.39 -19.58
CA MET A 52 5.96 8.20 -20.17
C MET A 52 6.21 6.95 -19.35
N ALA A 53 7.45 6.71 -18.92
CA ALA A 53 7.80 5.57 -18.07
C ALA A 53 7.09 5.63 -16.71
N LYS A 54 6.96 6.82 -16.13
CA LYS A 54 6.19 7.06 -14.90
C LYS A 54 4.69 6.78 -15.08
N MET A 55 4.08 7.23 -16.17
CA MET A 55 2.68 6.95 -16.49
C MET A 55 2.44 5.46 -16.72
N CYS A 56 3.34 4.78 -17.44
CA CYS A 56 3.26 3.34 -17.69
C CYS A 56 3.38 2.53 -16.40
N ALA A 57 4.37 2.83 -15.56
CA ALA A 57 4.56 2.19 -14.26
C ALA A 57 3.33 2.33 -13.36
N ARG A 58 2.74 3.53 -13.29
CA ARG A 58 1.52 3.79 -12.53
C ARG A 58 0.34 2.94 -13.04
N ARG A 59 0.11 2.92 -14.34
CA ARG A 59 -1.00 2.16 -14.94
C ARG A 59 -0.86 0.65 -14.76
N LEU A 60 0.35 0.12 -15.01
CA LEU A 60 0.65 -1.29 -14.79
C LEU A 60 0.42 -1.66 -13.33
N TYR A 61 0.96 -0.87 -12.40
CA TYR A 61 0.80 -1.15 -10.98
C TYR A 61 -0.68 -1.11 -10.53
N VAL A 62 -1.45 -0.10 -10.94
CA VAL A 62 -2.90 -0.03 -10.64
C VAL A 62 -3.64 -1.24 -11.20
N HIS A 63 -3.36 -1.64 -12.44
CA HIS A 63 -4.00 -2.79 -13.08
C HIS A 63 -3.79 -4.07 -12.26
N PHE A 64 -2.55 -4.38 -11.89
CA PHE A 64 -2.25 -5.56 -11.09
C PHE A 64 -2.75 -5.47 -9.64
N LYS A 65 -2.79 -4.27 -9.05
CA LYS A 65 -3.42 -4.06 -7.74
C LYS A 65 -4.91 -4.34 -7.76
N VAL A 66 -5.62 -3.92 -8.81
CA VAL A 66 -7.05 -4.21 -8.99
C VAL A 66 -7.29 -5.71 -9.20
N LEU A 67 -6.45 -6.38 -9.99
CA LEU A 67 -6.52 -7.83 -10.18
C LEU A 67 -6.27 -8.60 -8.88
N ALA A 68 -5.28 -8.19 -8.09
CA ALA A 68 -5.01 -8.76 -6.77
C ALA A 68 -6.19 -8.54 -5.81
N SER A 69 -6.78 -7.35 -5.79
CA SER A 69 -7.97 -7.03 -4.97
C SER A 69 -9.16 -7.92 -5.32
N TYR A 70 -9.39 -8.11 -6.61
CA TYR A 70 -10.45 -9.00 -7.08
C TYR A 70 -10.20 -10.46 -6.72
N SER A 71 -8.95 -10.91 -6.76
CA SER A 71 -8.58 -12.27 -6.37
C SER A 71 -8.85 -12.54 -4.90
N LEU A 72 -8.61 -11.55 -4.03
CA LEU A 72 -8.86 -11.61 -2.59
C LEU A 72 -10.35 -11.56 -2.19
N LEU A 73 -11.25 -11.12 -3.07
CA LEU A 73 -12.69 -11.11 -2.78
C LEU A 73 -13.25 -12.54 -2.69
N SER A 74 -14.10 -12.78 -1.68
CA SER A 74 -14.86 -14.02 -1.54
C SER A 74 -15.78 -14.26 -2.75
N GLY A 75 -15.95 -15.52 -3.16
CA GLY A 75 -16.78 -15.92 -4.31
C GLY A 75 -18.20 -15.35 -4.27
N THR A 76 -18.84 -15.36 -3.10
CA THR A 76 -20.20 -14.82 -2.91
C THR A 76 -20.31 -13.32 -3.17
N TYR A 77 -19.27 -12.54 -2.86
CA TYR A 77 -19.25 -11.11 -3.13
C TYR A 77 -18.94 -10.80 -4.60
N LYS A 78 -18.23 -11.70 -5.30
CA LYS A 78 -17.98 -11.55 -6.75
C LYS A 78 -19.28 -11.61 -7.54
N ASP A 79 -20.24 -12.44 -7.11
CA ASP A 79 -21.54 -12.61 -7.78
C ASP A 79 -22.46 -11.39 -7.60
N HIS A 80 -22.29 -10.64 -6.51
CA HIS A 80 -23.06 -9.43 -6.21
C HIS A 80 -22.37 -8.14 -6.68
N LEU A 81 -21.18 -8.24 -7.26
CA LEU A 81 -20.44 -7.08 -7.74
C LEU A 81 -21.08 -6.57 -9.04
N PRO A 82 -21.41 -5.26 -9.14
CA PRO A 82 -21.94 -4.75 -10.40
C PRO A 82 -20.91 -4.95 -11.52
N PRO A 83 -21.36 -5.20 -12.77
CA PRO A 83 -20.45 -5.48 -13.89
C PRO A 83 -19.47 -4.33 -14.17
N SER A 84 -19.77 -3.10 -13.72
CA SER A 84 -18.87 -1.94 -13.79
C SER A 84 -17.68 -2.00 -12.82
N ASP A 85 -17.66 -2.93 -11.86
CA ASP A 85 -16.59 -3.04 -10.85
C ASP A 85 -15.74 -4.31 -11.04
N VAL A 86 -16.11 -5.17 -11.99
CA VAL A 86 -15.36 -6.37 -12.36
C VAL A 86 -14.15 -6.00 -13.22
N PRO A 87 -12.92 -6.42 -12.87
CA PRO A 87 -11.70 -6.05 -13.61
C PRO A 87 -11.73 -6.45 -15.09
N ALA A 88 -12.39 -7.57 -15.40
CA ALA A 88 -12.47 -8.13 -16.76
C ALA A 88 -13.42 -7.37 -17.70
N VAL A 89 -14.42 -6.65 -17.17
CA VAL A 89 -15.46 -5.96 -17.96
C VAL A 89 -15.09 -4.49 -18.21
N ASN A 90 -14.14 -3.94 -17.46
CA ASN A 90 -13.72 -2.54 -17.49
C ASN A 90 -12.69 -2.19 -18.58
N ALA A 91 -12.90 -2.65 -19.82
CA ALA A 91 -12.24 -2.08 -21.00
C ALA A 91 -12.49 -0.56 -21.14
N SER A 92 -13.58 -0.06 -20.56
CA SER A 92 -13.96 1.36 -20.55
C SER A 92 -13.30 2.21 -19.45
N GLN A 93 -12.72 1.60 -18.40
CA GLN A 93 -12.10 2.34 -17.28
C GLN A 93 -10.56 2.24 -17.19
N GLY A 94 -9.91 1.66 -18.21
CA GLY A 94 -8.44 1.61 -18.28
C GLY A 94 -7.82 0.33 -17.73
N ALA A 95 -8.57 -0.78 -17.70
CA ALA A 95 -7.94 -2.10 -17.58
C ALA A 95 -7.03 -2.33 -18.79
N LEU A 96 -5.77 -2.66 -18.55
CA LEU A 96 -4.83 -3.01 -19.60
C LEU A 96 -5.24 -4.37 -20.18
N SER A 97 -5.25 -4.49 -21.51
CA SER A 97 -5.38 -5.80 -22.13
C SER A 97 -4.13 -6.62 -21.81
N SER A 98 -4.28 -7.94 -21.66
CA SER A 98 -3.15 -8.84 -21.40
C SER A 98 -2.03 -8.64 -22.44
N ARG A 99 -2.40 -8.41 -23.70
CA ARG A 99 -1.49 -8.10 -24.80
C ARG A 99 -0.74 -6.77 -24.60
N ALA A 100 -1.42 -5.72 -24.13
CA ALA A 100 -0.79 -4.42 -23.88
C ALA A 100 0.22 -4.47 -22.73
N VAL A 101 -0.05 -5.28 -21.70
CA VAL A 101 0.90 -5.54 -20.59
C VAL A 101 2.14 -6.26 -21.10
N GLU A 102 1.94 -7.32 -21.87
CA GLU A 102 3.02 -8.12 -22.46
C GLU A 102 3.92 -7.27 -23.37
N VAL A 103 3.31 -6.44 -24.21
CA VAL A 103 4.05 -5.53 -25.10
C VAL A 103 4.89 -4.55 -24.28
N LEU A 104 4.31 -3.86 -23.28
CA LEU A 104 5.05 -2.90 -22.46
C LEU A 104 6.24 -3.52 -21.71
N LEU A 105 6.07 -4.72 -21.14
CA LEU A 105 7.12 -5.40 -20.40
C LEU A 105 8.18 -6.03 -21.32
N ARG A 106 7.87 -6.20 -22.61
CA ARG A 106 8.81 -6.61 -23.65
C ARG A 106 9.51 -5.45 -24.35
N LEU A 107 9.14 -4.19 -24.10
CA LEU A 107 9.82 -3.01 -24.65
C LEU A 107 11.24 -2.91 -24.04
N GLY A 108 12.19 -3.64 -24.61
CA GLY A 108 13.54 -3.80 -24.08
C GLY A 108 14.38 -2.52 -24.17
N HIS A 109 14.68 -2.08 -25.39
CA HIS A 109 15.54 -0.92 -25.65
C HIS A 109 14.91 -0.01 -26.70
N CYS A 110 14.88 1.29 -26.41
CA CYS A 110 14.47 2.33 -27.36
C CYS A 110 15.70 3.16 -27.70
N ASN A 111 16.01 3.31 -28.99
CA ASN A 111 17.09 4.17 -29.42
C ASN A 111 16.52 5.55 -29.73
N ILE A 112 16.77 6.50 -28.83
CA ILE A 112 16.34 7.89 -28.98
C ILE A 112 17.61 8.73 -28.98
N LEU A 113 17.82 9.50 -30.04
CA LEU A 113 18.95 10.40 -30.20
C LEU A 113 20.33 9.72 -30.10
N GLY A 114 20.42 8.46 -30.54
CA GLY A 114 21.65 7.65 -30.47
C GLY A 114 21.97 7.06 -29.10
N GLN A 115 21.15 7.32 -28.07
CA GLN A 115 21.25 6.69 -26.76
C GLN A 115 20.30 5.50 -26.66
N THR A 116 20.75 4.40 -26.06
CA THR A 116 19.92 3.21 -25.82
C THR A 116 19.22 3.35 -24.46
N PHE A 117 17.91 3.60 -24.46
CA PHE A 117 17.10 3.67 -23.25
C PHE A 117 16.49 2.31 -22.90
N GLN A 118 16.83 1.76 -21.73
CA GLN A 118 16.23 0.54 -21.19
C GLN A 118 14.89 0.84 -20.52
N PHE A 119 13.85 1.05 -21.33
CA PHE A 119 12.53 1.46 -20.85
C PHE A 119 11.94 0.48 -19.81
N THR A 120 12.03 -0.83 -20.07
CA THR A 120 11.52 -1.85 -19.12
C THR A 120 12.17 -1.76 -17.75
N ARG A 121 13.49 -1.51 -17.68
CA ARG A 121 14.23 -1.38 -16.41
C ARG A 121 13.74 -0.17 -15.62
N GLU A 122 13.56 0.95 -16.31
CA GLU A 122 13.06 2.19 -15.74
C GLU A 122 11.61 2.07 -15.22
N VAL A 123 10.75 1.38 -15.96
CA VAL A 123 9.39 1.05 -15.53
C VAL A 123 9.41 0.15 -14.30
N CYS A 124 10.20 -0.93 -14.31
CA CYS A 124 10.33 -1.85 -13.17
C CYS A 124 10.85 -1.14 -11.92
N GLY A 125 11.87 -0.28 -12.05
CA GLY A 125 12.40 0.52 -10.93
C GLY A 125 11.34 1.42 -10.30
N ARG A 126 10.52 2.08 -11.14
CA ARG A 126 9.39 2.90 -10.67
C ARG A 126 8.29 2.06 -10.03
N ILE A 127 7.96 0.88 -10.56
CA ILE A 127 6.99 -0.04 -9.95
C ILE A 127 7.47 -0.49 -8.56
N GLN A 128 8.75 -0.85 -8.40
CA GLN A 128 9.29 -1.20 -7.08
C GLN A 128 9.19 -0.04 -6.08
N HIS A 129 9.38 1.20 -6.54
CA HIS A 129 9.18 2.39 -5.72
C HIS A 129 7.71 2.52 -5.29
N LEU A 130 6.74 2.27 -6.19
CA LEU A 130 5.32 2.28 -5.88
C LEU A 130 4.93 1.19 -4.87
N ILE A 131 5.47 -0.02 -4.99
CA ILE A 131 5.27 -1.12 -4.02
C ILE A 131 5.74 -0.70 -2.63
N ARG A 132 6.97 -0.17 -2.52
CA ARG A 132 7.52 0.35 -1.26
C ARG A 132 6.62 1.44 -0.67
N LYS A 133 6.12 2.33 -1.52
CA LYS A 133 5.23 3.44 -1.14
C LYS A 133 3.88 2.92 -0.62
N SER A 134 3.27 1.94 -1.28
CA SER A 134 2.04 1.26 -0.82
C SER A 134 2.23 0.58 0.54
N LEU A 135 3.31 -0.17 0.73
CA LEU A 135 3.59 -0.84 2.00
C LEU A 135 3.82 0.17 3.14
N LYS A 136 4.59 1.22 2.89
CA LYS A 136 4.78 2.32 3.87
C LYS A 136 3.45 2.97 4.24
N TYR A 137 2.59 3.22 3.27
CA TYR A 137 1.27 3.79 3.50
C TYR A 137 0.39 2.86 4.36
N ALA A 138 0.41 1.56 4.10
CA ALA A 138 -0.33 0.58 4.91
C ALA A 138 0.13 0.58 6.38
N VAL A 139 1.45 0.62 6.62
CA VAL A 139 2.01 0.70 7.98
C VAL A 139 1.61 2.01 8.68
N LEU A 140 1.71 3.16 8.00
CA LEU A 140 1.31 4.45 8.57
C LEU A 140 -0.18 4.51 8.90
N ARG A 141 -1.04 3.87 8.09
CA ARG A 141 -2.48 3.75 8.39
C ARG A 141 -2.73 2.93 9.64
N TYR A 142 -2.01 1.82 9.80
CA TYR A 142 -2.09 1.00 11.01
C TYR A 142 -1.66 1.78 12.25
N GLU A 143 -0.58 2.57 12.17
CA GLU A 143 -0.13 3.43 13.27
C GLU A 143 -1.16 4.51 13.66
N ALA A 144 -1.81 5.11 12.67
CA ALA A 144 -2.82 6.15 12.92
C ALA A 144 -4.15 5.61 13.48
N ALA A 145 -4.47 4.34 13.21
CA ALA A 145 -5.75 3.71 13.54
C ALA A 145 -5.69 2.68 14.69
N GLY A 146 -4.53 2.07 14.95
CA GLY A 146 -4.32 1.08 15.99
C GLY A 146 -4.80 -0.33 15.63
N LEU A 147 -5.15 -1.12 16.66
CA LEU A 147 -5.49 -2.55 16.52
C LEU A 147 -6.71 -2.85 15.63
N SER A 148 -7.63 -1.91 15.52
CA SER A 148 -8.83 -2.03 14.66
C SER A 148 -8.46 -2.16 13.17
N ALA A 149 -7.37 -1.53 12.74
CA ALA A 149 -6.88 -1.59 11.36
C ALA A 149 -5.99 -2.81 11.07
N SER A 150 -5.88 -3.78 11.98
CA SER A 150 -5.05 -4.98 11.76
C SER A 150 -5.53 -5.83 10.59
N ILE A 151 -6.84 -5.96 10.40
CA ILE A 151 -7.43 -6.67 9.26
C ILE A 151 -7.13 -5.91 7.96
N GLU A 152 -7.30 -4.60 7.95
CA GLU A 152 -6.99 -3.75 6.79
C GLU A 152 -5.50 -3.85 6.42
N LEU A 153 -4.59 -3.82 7.41
CA LEU A 153 -3.16 -3.98 7.21
C LEU A 153 -2.83 -5.33 6.55
N SER A 154 -3.36 -6.44 7.08
CA SER A 154 -3.13 -7.78 6.51
C SER A 154 -3.59 -7.85 5.05
N LEU A 155 -4.79 -7.36 4.78
CA LEU A 155 -5.35 -7.34 3.42
C LEU A 155 -4.52 -6.47 2.48
N LEU A 156 -4.04 -5.30 2.91
CA LEU A 156 -3.20 -4.42 2.09
C LEU A 156 -1.83 -5.04 1.77
N ILE A 157 -1.23 -5.75 2.73
CA ILE A 157 0.04 -6.46 2.53
C ILE A 157 -0.15 -7.63 1.58
N GLU A 158 -1.17 -8.48 1.81
CA GLU A 158 -1.51 -9.60 0.93
C GLU A 158 -1.82 -9.14 -0.48
N ASN A 159 -2.61 -8.07 -0.62
CA ASN A 159 -2.92 -7.47 -1.91
C ASN A 159 -1.67 -7.01 -2.66
N THR A 160 -0.75 -6.36 -1.95
CA THR A 160 0.49 -5.87 -2.55
C THR A 160 1.44 -7.02 -2.90
N ARG A 161 1.47 -8.09 -2.08
CA ARG A 161 2.22 -9.32 -2.35
C ARG A 161 1.69 -10.03 -3.60
N LEU A 162 0.37 -10.18 -3.73
CA LEU A 162 -0.27 -10.76 -4.92
C LEU A 162 -0.07 -9.90 -6.16
N ALA A 163 -0.13 -8.56 -6.04
CA ALA A 163 0.18 -7.68 -7.15
C ALA A 163 1.64 -7.84 -7.61
N HIS A 164 2.57 -8.01 -6.68
CA HIS A 164 3.98 -8.28 -6.98
C HIS A 164 4.17 -9.64 -7.68
N SER A 165 3.51 -10.71 -7.24
CA SER A 165 3.61 -12.02 -7.90
C SER A 165 3.05 -11.98 -9.32
N LEU A 166 1.87 -11.38 -9.52
CA LEU A 166 1.27 -11.24 -10.85
C LEU A 166 2.13 -10.40 -11.80
N LEU A 167 2.80 -9.36 -11.29
CA LEU A 167 3.78 -8.58 -12.06
C LEU A 167 5.00 -9.40 -12.47
N CYS A 168 5.52 -10.24 -11.56
CA CYS A 168 6.64 -11.13 -11.86
C CYS A 168 6.25 -12.19 -12.89
N GLU A 169 5.06 -12.78 -12.76
CA GLU A 169 4.49 -13.72 -13.74
C GLU A 169 4.33 -13.10 -15.14
N ALA A 170 3.98 -11.81 -15.19
CA ALA A 170 3.91 -11.05 -16.45
C ALA A 170 5.27 -10.71 -17.07
N GLY A 171 6.39 -11.02 -16.39
CA GLY A 171 7.74 -10.84 -16.88
C GLY A 171 8.46 -9.59 -16.35
N ALA A 172 7.93 -8.91 -15.34
CA ALA A 172 8.62 -7.79 -14.69
C ALA A 172 9.77 -8.28 -13.80
N GLN A 173 10.96 -7.72 -13.97
CA GLN A 173 12.12 -8.02 -13.13
C GLN A 173 12.08 -7.18 -11.85
N LEU A 174 11.49 -7.73 -10.80
CA LEU A 174 11.35 -7.07 -9.49
C LEU A 174 12.22 -7.75 -8.44
N VAL A 175 12.65 -6.99 -7.43
CA VAL A 175 13.28 -7.54 -6.22
C VAL A 175 12.24 -8.35 -5.44
N ASP A 176 12.68 -9.40 -4.74
CA ASP A 176 11.84 -10.23 -3.88
C ASP A 176 10.98 -9.41 -2.93
N PHE A 177 9.72 -9.82 -2.79
CA PHE A 177 8.75 -9.12 -1.96
C PHE A 177 9.21 -9.04 -0.50
N ASP A 178 9.71 -10.14 0.06
CA ASP A 178 10.09 -10.18 1.48
C ASP A 178 11.29 -9.27 1.77
N ALA A 179 12.22 -9.11 0.83
CA ALA A 179 13.31 -8.13 0.96
C ALA A 179 12.78 -6.68 0.94
N ILE A 180 11.74 -6.41 0.14
CA ILE A 180 11.07 -5.10 0.13
C ILE A 180 10.31 -4.88 1.44
N TRP A 181 9.57 -5.89 1.91
CA TRP A 181 8.79 -5.83 3.14
C TRP A 181 9.68 -5.63 4.36
N ASN A 182 10.77 -6.40 4.46
CA ASN A 182 11.73 -6.28 5.55
C ASN A 182 12.31 -4.87 5.63
N LYS A 183 12.63 -4.22 4.51
CA LYS A 183 13.10 -2.81 4.51
C LYS A 183 12.05 -1.80 4.99
N VAL A 184 10.76 -2.10 4.84
CA VAL A 184 9.67 -1.23 5.30
C VAL A 184 9.33 -1.51 6.77
N ASN A 185 9.40 -2.77 7.18
CA ASN A 185 9.03 -3.25 8.52
C ASN A 185 10.18 -3.14 9.54
N GLN A 186 11.43 -3.27 9.11
CA GLN A 186 12.60 -3.08 9.96
C GLN A 186 12.66 -1.63 10.40
N ALA A 187 12.73 -1.45 11.72
CA ALA A 187 12.97 -0.15 12.32
C ALA A 187 14.25 0.44 11.72
N THR A 188 14.19 1.71 11.34
CA THR A 188 15.33 2.54 10.95
C THR A 188 16.40 2.69 12.04
N ASP A 189 16.21 2.06 13.20
CA ASP A 189 17.09 2.17 14.37
C ASP A 189 17.89 0.88 14.55
N LEU A 190 19.21 1.00 14.42
CA LEU A 190 20.23 -0.05 14.58
C LEU A 190 20.20 -0.79 15.95
N THR A 191 19.40 -0.31 16.90
CA THR A 191 19.44 -0.74 18.32
C THR A 191 18.19 -1.48 18.80
N SER A 192 17.09 -1.46 18.05
CA SER A 192 15.86 -2.14 18.46
C SER A 192 15.64 -3.44 17.67
N PHE A 193 15.85 -4.57 18.34
CA PHE A 193 15.55 -5.93 17.86
C PHE A 193 14.03 -6.21 17.68
N SER A 194 13.17 -5.19 17.52
CA SER A 194 11.74 -5.36 17.27
C SER A 194 11.28 -4.60 16.03
N SER A 195 10.47 -5.26 15.21
CA SER A 195 9.86 -4.66 14.03
C SER A 195 8.96 -3.48 14.42
N ARG A 196 8.82 -2.52 13.51
CA ARG A 196 8.01 -1.32 13.71
C ARG A 196 6.58 -1.67 14.15
N LEU A 197 5.99 -2.69 13.52
CA LEU A 197 4.65 -3.16 13.82
C LEU A 197 4.52 -3.76 15.23
N VAL A 198 5.51 -4.54 15.70
CA VAL A 198 5.49 -5.11 17.05
C VAL A 198 5.43 -4.03 18.12
N LYS A 199 6.19 -2.95 17.96
CA LYS A 199 6.18 -1.82 18.89
C LYS A 199 4.80 -1.18 18.99
N VAL A 200 4.19 -0.90 17.83
CA VAL A 200 2.84 -0.31 17.75
C VAL A 200 1.81 -1.25 18.37
N THR A 201 1.84 -2.54 18.02
CA THR A 201 0.94 -3.53 18.61
C THR A 201 1.09 -3.63 20.13
N LEU A 202 2.32 -3.60 20.66
CA LEU A 202 2.57 -3.63 22.11
C LEU A 202 2.00 -2.41 22.84
N VAL A 203 2.22 -1.21 22.31
CA VAL A 203 1.67 0.03 22.88
C VAL A 203 0.14 -0.02 22.85
N GLU A 204 -0.44 -0.41 21.71
CA GLU A 204 -1.89 -0.48 21.56
C GLU A 204 -2.55 -1.52 22.48
N LEU A 205 -1.93 -2.69 22.66
CA LEU A 205 -2.42 -3.71 23.58
C LEU A 205 -2.40 -3.21 25.02
N THR A 206 -1.31 -2.58 25.44
CA THR A 206 -1.09 -2.22 26.84
C THR A 206 -1.75 -0.90 27.26
N VAL A 207 -1.87 0.06 26.33
CA VAL A 207 -2.35 1.42 26.63
C VAL A 207 -3.80 1.65 26.20
N ASP A 208 -4.29 1.01 25.13
CA ASP A 208 -5.69 1.15 24.70
C ASP A 208 -6.52 -0.10 25.02
N LEU A 209 -6.10 -1.29 24.55
CA LEU A 209 -6.95 -2.49 24.65
C LEU A 209 -7.21 -2.88 26.11
N TRP A 210 -6.18 -3.08 26.93
CA TRP A 210 -6.36 -3.56 28.31
C TRP A 210 -7.19 -2.64 29.22
N PRO A 211 -6.96 -1.32 29.27
CA PRO A 211 -7.73 -0.45 30.17
C PRO A 211 -9.12 -0.08 29.63
N ASN A 212 -9.32 -0.05 28.30
CA ASN A 212 -10.51 0.54 27.70
C ASN A 212 -11.46 -0.48 27.07
N THR A 213 -11.25 -1.79 27.25
CA THR A 213 -12.13 -2.80 26.67
C THR A 213 -12.58 -3.86 27.66
N VAL A 214 -13.77 -4.41 27.41
CA VAL A 214 -14.36 -5.52 28.15
C VAL A 214 -14.44 -6.73 27.23
N TYR A 215 -13.96 -7.87 27.70
CA TYR A 215 -14.06 -9.11 26.95
C TYR A 215 -15.46 -9.72 27.08
N HIS A 216 -16.15 -9.89 25.95
CA HIS A 216 -17.44 -10.57 25.89
C HIS A 216 -17.26 -12.02 25.41
N HIS A 217 -17.45 -12.98 26.31
CA HIS A 217 -17.20 -14.40 26.05
C HIS A 217 -18.03 -14.96 24.90
N ALA A 218 -19.34 -14.67 24.86
CA ALA A 218 -20.24 -15.28 23.88
C ALA A 218 -19.96 -14.85 22.42
N SER A 219 -19.38 -13.66 22.20
CA SER A 219 -18.93 -13.22 20.87
C SER A 219 -17.42 -13.34 20.67
N SER A 220 -16.68 -13.78 21.71
CA SER A 220 -15.22 -13.83 21.73
C SER A 220 -14.56 -12.51 21.29
N ALA A 221 -15.18 -11.37 21.62
CA ALA A 221 -14.77 -10.06 21.16
C ALA A 221 -14.51 -9.10 22.32
N PHE A 222 -13.58 -8.18 22.12
CA PHE A 222 -13.36 -7.05 23.03
C PHE A 222 -14.22 -5.87 22.60
N LEU A 223 -15.03 -5.41 23.54
CA LEU A 223 -15.98 -4.33 23.34
C LEU A 223 -15.54 -3.08 24.10
N ARG A 224 -15.80 -1.89 23.54
CA ARG A 224 -15.57 -0.64 24.26
C ARG A 224 -16.82 -0.32 25.10
N PRO A 225 -16.70 -0.15 26.43
CA PRO A 225 -17.82 0.27 27.25
C PRO A 225 -18.16 1.75 26.97
N PRO A 226 -19.42 2.18 27.22
CA PRO A 226 -19.87 3.55 26.96
C PRO A 226 -19.15 4.61 27.81
N SER A 227 -18.58 4.21 28.96
CA SER A 227 -17.71 5.06 29.77
C SER A 227 -16.31 4.46 29.85
N THR A 228 -15.30 5.20 29.37
CA THR A 228 -13.88 4.83 29.48
C THR A 228 -13.28 5.44 30.75
N PHE A 229 -12.59 4.61 31.54
CA PHE A 229 -11.95 5.05 32.78
C PHE A 229 -10.57 5.70 32.56
N VAL A 230 -9.89 5.33 31.48
CA VAL A 230 -8.62 5.91 31.06
C VAL A 230 -8.87 6.73 29.79
N PRO A 231 -8.33 7.96 29.67
CA PRO A 231 -8.44 8.73 28.45
C PRO A 231 -7.81 7.95 27.28
N PRO A 232 -8.44 7.94 26.10
CA PRO A 232 -7.92 7.20 24.96
C PRO A 232 -6.55 7.74 24.55
N HIS A 233 -5.64 6.84 24.16
CA HIS A 233 -4.33 7.21 23.64
C HIS A 233 -4.48 8.10 22.41
N THR A 234 -3.97 9.33 22.50
CA THR A 234 -3.99 10.31 21.40
C THR A 234 -2.93 9.95 20.37
N ARG A 235 -3.35 9.66 19.14
CA ARG A 235 -2.49 9.28 18.02
C ARG A 235 -2.15 10.47 17.11
N ASP A 236 -1.99 11.64 17.71
CA ASP A 236 -1.96 12.89 16.94
C ASP A 236 -0.68 13.03 16.11
N GLU A 237 0.44 12.54 16.63
CA GLU A 237 1.72 12.49 15.91
C GLU A 237 1.66 11.52 14.74
N GLU A 238 1.11 10.31 14.93
CA GLU A 238 0.98 9.30 13.88
C GLU A 238 0.00 9.74 12.79
N ARG A 239 -1.11 10.38 13.20
CA ARG A 239 -2.07 10.98 12.26
C ARG A 239 -1.44 12.15 11.50
N ALA A 240 -0.61 12.97 12.15
CA ALA A 240 0.13 14.04 11.48
C ALA A 240 1.16 13.47 10.49
N ALA A 241 1.86 12.39 10.85
CA ALA A 241 2.81 11.70 9.97
C ALA A 241 2.11 11.10 8.74
N LEU A 242 0.92 10.49 8.94
CA LEU A 242 0.08 10.01 7.83
C LEU A 242 -0.33 11.16 6.91
N ARG A 243 -0.85 12.26 7.47
CA ARG A 243 -1.24 13.45 6.68
C ARG A 243 -0.07 14.09 5.94
N ALA A 244 1.11 14.16 6.56
CA ALA A 244 2.32 14.67 5.92
C ALA A 244 2.78 13.75 4.77
N PHE A 245 2.70 12.44 4.97
CA PHE A 245 2.97 11.46 3.92
C PHE A 245 1.99 11.65 2.77
N GLU A 246 0.69 11.74 3.05
CA GLU A 246 -0.38 11.98 2.09
C GLU A 246 -0.15 13.27 1.30
N ALA A 247 0.09 14.40 1.96
CA ALA A 247 0.36 15.69 1.33
C ALA A 247 1.56 15.66 0.37
N LYS A 248 2.61 14.89 0.69
CA LYS A 248 3.79 14.75 -0.17
C LYS A 248 3.57 13.83 -1.37
N ASN A 249 2.62 12.90 -1.27
CA ASN A 249 2.56 11.72 -2.14
C ASN A 249 1.28 11.56 -2.94
N LEU A 250 0.21 12.24 -2.55
CA LEU A 250 -1.12 12.23 -3.16
C LEU A 250 -1.34 13.55 -3.89
N LEU A 251 -0.57 13.76 -4.97
CA LEU A 251 -0.79 14.94 -5.81
C LEU A 251 -2.06 14.80 -6.65
N GLU A 252 -2.40 13.57 -7.04
CA GLU A 252 -3.58 13.26 -7.85
C GLU A 252 -4.66 12.54 -7.01
N PRO A 253 -5.96 12.79 -7.27
CA PRO A 253 -7.06 12.19 -6.52
C PRO A 253 -7.16 10.66 -6.65
N ASP A 254 -6.57 10.09 -7.71
CA ASP A 254 -6.53 8.65 -7.97
C ASP A 254 -5.31 7.97 -7.33
N ASP A 255 -4.29 8.73 -6.89
CA ASP A 255 -3.07 8.17 -6.29
C ASP A 255 -3.39 7.45 -4.96
N MET A 256 -4.43 7.88 -4.23
CA MET A 256 -4.83 7.24 -2.97
C MET A 256 -5.45 5.86 -3.22
N ALA A 257 -6.29 5.75 -4.26
CA ALA A 257 -6.86 4.47 -4.65
C ALA A 257 -5.76 3.50 -5.10
N MET A 258 -4.76 3.99 -5.85
CA MET A 258 -3.58 3.21 -6.25
C MET A 258 -2.82 2.66 -5.05
N LEU A 259 -2.60 3.46 -4.01
CA LEU A 259 -1.83 3.04 -2.83
C LEU A 259 -2.56 2.01 -1.98
N LEU A 260 -3.90 2.04 -1.97
CA LEU A 260 -4.77 1.09 -1.27
C LEU A 260 -5.02 -0.18 -2.09
N PHE A 261 -6.25 -0.40 -2.56
CA PHE A 261 -6.70 -1.60 -3.27
C PHE A 261 -6.87 -1.40 -4.79
N GLY A 262 -6.31 -0.32 -5.34
CA GLY A 262 -6.37 0.03 -6.76
C GLY A 262 -7.67 0.70 -7.22
N ASN A 263 -8.82 0.33 -6.64
CA ASN A 263 -10.11 0.93 -6.99
C ASN A 263 -10.97 1.26 -5.75
N LYS A 264 -11.74 2.35 -5.80
CA LYS A 264 -12.62 2.82 -4.71
C LYS A 264 -13.72 1.81 -4.33
N PRO A 265 -14.52 1.24 -5.25
CA PRO A 265 -15.49 0.18 -4.97
C PRO A 265 -14.85 -1.06 -4.34
N LEU A 266 -13.74 -1.55 -4.89
CA LEU A 266 -13.03 -2.71 -4.32
C LEU A 266 -12.49 -2.43 -2.91
N SER A 267 -12.02 -1.20 -2.67
CA SER A 267 -11.61 -0.77 -1.33
C SER A 267 -12.77 -0.83 -0.34
N ARG A 268 -13.98 -0.39 -0.74
CA ARG A 268 -15.19 -0.49 0.10
C ARG A 268 -15.65 -1.93 0.29
N ALA A 269 -15.45 -2.80 -0.69
CA ALA A 269 -15.85 -4.20 -0.60
C ALA A 269 -14.93 -5.00 0.34
N LEU A 270 -13.61 -4.77 0.27
CA LEU A 270 -12.62 -5.43 1.11
C LEU A 270 -12.57 -4.87 2.53
N CYS A 271 -12.75 -3.56 2.67
CA CYS A 271 -12.78 -2.85 3.94
C CYS A 271 -14.02 -1.95 3.97
N PRO A 272 -15.18 -2.48 4.35
CA PRO A 272 -16.38 -1.68 4.47
C PRO A 272 -16.16 -0.61 5.54
N PRO A 273 -16.61 0.65 5.31
CA PRO A 273 -16.53 1.67 6.34
C PRO A 273 -17.33 1.19 7.56
N PRO A 274 -16.82 1.41 8.79
CA PRO A 274 -17.51 0.99 10.00
C PRO A 274 -18.92 1.59 10.01
N SER A 275 -19.93 0.72 10.18
CA SER A 275 -21.32 1.14 10.31
C SER A 275 -21.45 2.07 11.53
N GLN A 276 -22.39 3.03 11.51
CA GLN A 276 -22.58 3.97 12.62
C GLN A 276 -22.84 3.26 13.98
N SER A 277 -23.32 2.02 13.96
CA SER A 277 -23.49 1.16 15.14
C SER A 277 -22.23 0.37 15.55
N ASP A 278 -21.30 0.08 14.64
CA ASP A 278 -20.06 -0.66 14.94
C ASP A 278 -18.93 0.23 15.47
N LYS A 279 -19.02 1.55 15.28
CA LYS A 279 -18.00 2.51 15.72
C LYS A 279 -17.72 2.46 17.23
N ASP A 280 -18.71 2.01 18.01
CA ASP A 280 -18.64 2.01 19.47
C ASP A 280 -18.55 0.60 20.08
N ALA A 281 -18.79 -0.47 19.31
CA ALA A 281 -18.99 -1.79 19.89
C ALA A 281 -17.76 -2.69 19.87
N VAL A 282 -17.14 -2.97 18.72
CA VAL A 282 -16.13 -4.05 18.61
C VAL A 282 -14.75 -3.51 18.27
N VAL A 283 -13.82 -3.62 19.23
CA VAL A 283 -12.44 -3.13 19.07
C VAL A 283 -11.51 -4.22 18.57
N PHE A 284 -11.69 -5.45 19.04
CA PHE A 284 -10.79 -6.56 18.71
C PHE A 284 -11.51 -7.90 18.71
N THR A 285 -11.26 -8.74 17.71
CA THR A 285 -11.88 -10.07 17.55
C THR A 285 -10.82 -11.12 17.19
N PRO A 286 -11.13 -12.43 17.20
CA PRO A 286 -10.17 -13.47 16.83
C PRO A 286 -9.66 -13.31 15.39
N ARG A 287 -10.44 -12.66 14.52
CA ARG A 287 -10.02 -12.31 13.16
C ARG A 287 -8.90 -11.27 13.15
N HIS A 288 -8.98 -10.25 14.02
CA HIS A 288 -7.92 -9.26 14.20
C HIS A 288 -6.65 -9.93 14.75
N ALA A 289 -6.80 -10.84 15.71
CA ALA A 289 -5.67 -11.61 16.24
C ALA A 289 -5.00 -12.47 15.17
N SER A 290 -5.79 -13.18 14.35
CA SER A 290 -5.27 -14.02 13.25
C SER A 290 -4.55 -13.17 12.20
N ALA A 291 -5.11 -12.01 11.84
CA ALA A 291 -4.49 -11.06 10.91
C ALA A 291 -3.17 -10.51 11.47
N LEU A 292 -3.12 -10.14 12.75
CA LEU A 292 -1.87 -9.70 13.40
C LEU A 292 -0.82 -10.81 13.40
N ILE A 293 -1.18 -12.05 13.71
CA ILE A 293 -0.27 -13.20 13.69
C ILE A 293 0.32 -13.39 12.29
N ALA A 294 -0.51 -13.28 11.24
CA ALA A 294 -0.06 -13.40 9.86
C ALA A 294 0.92 -12.28 9.46
N VAL A 295 0.70 -11.05 9.91
CA VAL A 295 1.52 -9.88 9.56
C VAL A 295 2.82 -9.81 10.39
N LEU A 296 2.73 -10.06 11.68
CA LEU A 296 3.86 -10.00 12.62
C LEU A 296 4.81 -11.19 12.44
N GLY A 297 4.29 -12.32 11.97
CA GLY A 297 5.03 -13.58 11.83
C GLY A 297 5.22 -14.29 13.17
N HIS A 298 5.38 -15.61 13.12
CA HIS A 298 5.48 -16.44 14.33
C HIS A 298 6.68 -16.10 15.23
N GLU A 299 7.76 -15.56 14.66
CA GLU A 299 8.99 -15.22 15.37
C GLU A 299 8.82 -14.06 16.37
N SER A 300 7.89 -13.15 16.09
CA SER A 300 7.70 -11.94 16.89
C SER A 300 6.64 -12.08 17.98
N ILE A 301 5.92 -13.20 18.03
CA ILE A 301 4.87 -13.46 19.03
C ILE A 301 5.46 -13.75 20.41
N PRO A 302 6.48 -14.62 20.59
CA PRO A 302 7.06 -14.88 21.91
C PRO A 302 7.55 -13.62 22.64
N PRO A 303 8.33 -12.70 22.03
CA PRO A 303 8.79 -11.50 22.73
C PRO A 303 7.64 -10.54 23.06
N LEU A 304 6.59 -10.50 22.23
CA LEU A 304 5.37 -9.73 22.49
C LEU A 304 4.64 -10.27 23.72
N LEU A 305 4.42 -11.59 23.78
CA LEU A 305 3.78 -12.25 24.93
C LEU A 305 4.59 -12.09 26.22
N GLN A 306 5.92 -12.21 26.14
CA GLN A 306 6.81 -12.02 27.28
C GLN A 306 6.70 -10.60 27.86
N HIS A 307 6.68 -9.57 27.00
CA HIS A 307 6.49 -8.19 27.43
C HIS A 307 5.10 -7.99 28.04
N CYS A 308 4.05 -8.55 27.44
CA CYS A 308 2.71 -8.50 28.00
C CYS A 308 2.64 -9.14 29.40
N GLN A 309 3.27 -10.31 29.58
CA GLN A 309 3.30 -11.00 30.86
C GLN A 309 4.05 -10.18 31.93
N GLN A 310 5.23 -9.64 31.58
CA GLN A 310 6.00 -8.78 32.48
C GLN A 310 5.18 -7.55 32.92
N ARG A 311 4.55 -6.86 31.97
CA ARG A 311 3.70 -5.70 32.25
C ARG A 311 2.53 -6.06 33.19
N GLY A 312 1.92 -7.22 33.01
CA GLY A 312 0.85 -7.70 33.90
C GLY A 312 1.35 -7.99 35.32
N VAL A 313 2.53 -8.60 35.47
CA VAL A 313 3.17 -8.83 36.77
C VAL A 313 3.50 -7.51 37.46
N ASP A 314 4.03 -6.54 36.72
CA ASP A 314 4.35 -5.21 37.25
C ASP A 314 3.10 -4.48 37.74
N MET A 315 2.00 -4.57 36.99
CA MET A 315 0.71 -3.99 37.38
C MET A 315 0.17 -4.63 38.67
N MET A 316 0.26 -5.96 38.79
CA MET A 316 -0.17 -6.66 40.02
C MET A 316 0.68 -6.26 41.23
N ARG A 317 2.00 -6.21 41.08
CA ARG A 317 2.93 -5.86 42.16
C ARG A 317 2.86 -4.38 42.55
N GLY A 318 2.72 -3.50 41.58
CA GLY A 318 2.79 -2.05 41.78
C GLY A 318 1.48 -1.42 42.24
N MET A 319 0.32 -1.94 41.80
CA MET A 319 -0.99 -1.31 42.08
C MET A 319 -1.92 -2.22 42.86
N VAL A 320 -2.11 -3.46 42.40
CA VAL A 320 -3.16 -4.34 42.95
C VAL A 320 -2.82 -4.84 44.36
N ILE A 321 -1.61 -5.39 44.57
CA ILE A 321 -1.19 -5.92 45.87
C ILE A 321 -1.19 -4.83 46.96
N PRO A 322 -0.61 -3.64 46.75
CA PRO A 322 -0.67 -2.55 47.73
C PRO A 322 -2.11 -2.08 48.01
N TYR A 323 -2.98 -2.06 47.00
CA TYR A 323 -4.38 -1.68 47.19
C TYR A 323 -5.13 -2.70 48.05
N ILE A 324 -4.94 -4.00 47.81
CA ILE A 324 -5.52 -5.06 48.63
C ILE A 324 -5.03 -4.97 50.08
N GLN A 325 -3.74 -4.69 50.29
CA GLN A 325 -3.18 -4.50 51.64
C GLN A 325 -3.87 -3.33 52.36
N LYS A 326 -4.04 -2.19 51.68
CA LYS A 326 -4.74 -1.01 52.25
C LYS A 326 -6.22 -1.22 52.54
N VAL A 327 -6.92 -2.06 51.77
CA VAL A 327 -8.35 -2.37 52.00
C VAL A 327 -8.53 -3.37 53.15
N ARG A 328 -7.49 -4.16 53.44
CA ARG A 328 -7.51 -5.16 54.51
C ARG A 328 -7.20 -4.56 55.89
N GLU A 329 -6.49 -3.44 55.94
CA GLU A 329 -6.28 -2.60 57.13
C GLU A 329 -7.56 -1.82 57.50
#